data_AF-A0AAZ3QJ29-F1
#
_entry.id   AF-A0AAZ3QJ29-F1
#
_cell.length_a   1.000
_cell.length_b   1.000
_cell.length_c   1.000
_cell.angle_alpha   90.00
_cell.angle_beta   90.00
_cell.angle_gamma   90.00
#
_symmetry.space_group_name_H-M   'P 1'
#
loop_
_entity.id
_entity.type
_entity.pdbx_description
1 polymer ?
#
loop_
_entity_poly.entity_id
_entity_poly.type
_entity_poly.pdbx_seq_one_letter_code
_entity_poly.pdbx_strand_id
1 'polypeptide(L)'
;ISAEHHVSGPGKRMRKPSLLYEGFESPQLPHAPPPPPVQPPVRDPGRQGCMTNQLQFLQKAMIKSLWRHHFAWPFHEPVDAFRLNLPDYHKIIKQPMDMGTIKKRLENNYYRSASECMQDFNTMFTNCYIYNKVCPQMT
;
A
#
# COMPACT_ATOMS: atom_id res chain seq x y z
N ILE A 1 -28.67 49.88 -48.97
CA ILE A 1 -27.96 50.44 -50.14
C ILE A 1 -26.48 50.51 -49.76
N SER A 2 -25.63 50.03 -50.68
CA SER A 2 -24.15 50.03 -50.67
C SER A 2 -23.48 49.01 -49.74
N ALA A 3 -22.82 47.95 -50.23
CA ALA A 3 -21.72 47.80 -51.21
C ALA A 3 -20.31 48.01 -50.58
N GLU A 4 -19.67 46.89 -50.26
CA GLU A 4 -18.39 46.43 -50.84
C GLU A 4 -17.18 47.41 -50.94
N HIS A 5 -16.09 47.14 -50.20
CA HIS A 5 -14.82 46.55 -50.74
C HIS A 5 -13.62 46.63 -49.77
N HIS A 6 -12.77 45.63 -49.93
CA HIS A 6 -11.60 45.21 -49.15
C HIS A 6 -10.32 45.73 -49.84
N VAL A 7 -9.19 45.95 -49.12
CA VAL A 7 -7.83 45.65 -49.62
C VAL A 7 -6.73 45.75 -48.53
N SER A 8 -6.12 44.58 -48.29
CA SER A 8 -4.69 44.24 -48.16
C SER A 8 -3.77 44.90 -47.12
N GLY A 9 -3.32 44.08 -46.16
CA GLY A 9 -1.96 44.12 -45.59
C GLY A 9 -1.19 42.82 -45.95
N PRO A 10 0.15 42.83 -46.03
CA PRO A 10 0.91 41.86 -46.83
C PRO A 10 1.03 40.49 -46.17
N GLY A 11 0.83 39.45 -46.99
CA GLY A 11 0.93 38.06 -46.59
C GLY A 11 2.36 37.59 -46.33
N LYS A 12 2.48 36.59 -45.44
CA LYS A 12 3.59 35.64 -45.44
C LYS A 12 3.02 34.22 -45.41
N ARG A 13 2.94 33.65 -46.61
CA ARG A 13 3.16 32.24 -47.00
C ARG A 13 2.78 31.18 -45.95
N MET A 14 1.58 30.63 -46.11
CA MET A 14 1.15 29.39 -45.48
C MET A 14 2.09 28.24 -45.89
N ARG A 15 2.62 27.52 -44.90
CA ARG A 15 3.06 26.13 -45.08
C ARG A 15 2.06 25.26 -44.33
N LYS A 16 1.23 24.52 -45.07
CA LYS A 16 0.38 23.48 -44.48
C LYS A 16 1.29 22.41 -43.87
N PRO A 17 1.07 21.98 -42.61
CA PRO A 17 1.53 20.68 -42.18
C PRO A 17 0.42 19.65 -42.43
N SER A 18 0.87 18.55 -43.00
CA SER A 18 0.19 17.32 -43.41
C SER A 18 -0.84 16.74 -42.43
N LEU A 19 -1.87 16.11 -43.00
CA LEU A 19 -2.75 15.12 -42.38
C LEU A 19 -1.97 13.84 -42.03
N LEU A 20 -1.15 13.89 -40.99
CA LEU A 20 -0.42 12.71 -40.46
C LEU A 20 -0.53 12.61 -38.94
N TYR A 21 -1.72 12.82 -38.40
CA TYR A 21 -2.02 12.60 -36.98
C TYR A 21 -3.32 11.81 -36.79
N GLU A 22 -3.42 10.67 -37.45
CA GLU A 22 -4.39 9.62 -37.13
C GLU A 22 -3.59 8.38 -36.70
N GLY A 23 -2.85 8.49 -35.59
CA GLY A 23 -1.97 7.40 -35.14
C GLY A 23 -1.12 7.68 -33.91
N PHE A 24 -1.42 8.73 -33.13
CA PHE A 24 -0.73 8.95 -31.86
C PHE A 24 -1.52 8.27 -30.75
N GLU A 25 -1.13 7.04 -30.46
CA GLU A 25 -1.33 6.46 -29.14
C GLU A 25 -0.84 7.51 -28.14
N SER A 26 -1.74 8.00 -27.30
CA SER A 26 -1.41 9.03 -26.30
C SER A 26 -0.21 8.51 -25.50
N PRO A 27 0.85 9.31 -25.25
CA PRO A 27 1.94 8.87 -24.41
C PRO A 27 1.33 8.48 -23.06
N GLN A 28 1.30 7.19 -22.76
CA GLN A 28 0.97 6.73 -21.43
C GLN A 28 1.97 7.42 -20.51
N LEU A 29 1.45 8.33 -19.68
CA LEU A 29 2.20 8.87 -18.55
C LEU A 29 2.87 7.67 -17.87
N PRO A 30 4.15 7.78 -17.46
CA PRO A 30 4.81 6.66 -16.78
C PRO A 30 3.89 6.23 -15.67
N HIS A 31 3.43 4.98 -15.74
CA HIS A 31 2.51 4.37 -14.78
C HIS A 31 2.92 4.88 -13.40
N ALA A 32 2.03 5.62 -12.74
CA ALA A 32 2.27 6.02 -11.36
C ALA A 32 2.76 4.78 -10.62
N PRO A 33 3.86 4.88 -9.84
CA PRO A 33 4.35 3.74 -9.10
C PRO A 33 3.16 3.11 -8.39
N PRO A 34 3.03 1.77 -8.40
CA PRO A 34 1.91 1.10 -7.74
C PRO A 34 1.78 1.72 -6.33
N PRO A 35 0.55 1.99 -5.87
CA PRO A 35 0.36 2.59 -4.55
C PRO A 35 1.22 1.78 -3.56
N PRO A 36 2.01 2.46 -2.71
CA PRO A 36 2.90 1.76 -1.80
C PRO A 36 2.08 0.69 -1.08
N PRO A 37 2.63 -0.51 -0.87
CA PRO A 37 1.91 -1.58 -0.19
C PRO A 37 1.28 -0.99 1.07
N VAL A 38 0.01 -1.31 1.30
CA VAL A 38 -0.80 -0.76 2.40
C VAL A 38 -0.22 -1.26 3.72
N GLN A 39 0.90 -0.68 4.13
CA GLN A 39 1.64 -1.07 5.31
C GLN A 39 1.21 -0.18 6.46
N PRO A 40 0.84 -0.76 7.60
CA PRO A 40 0.52 -0.01 8.80
C PRO A 40 1.73 0.84 9.25
N PRO A 41 1.51 2.09 9.74
CA PRO A 41 2.60 2.95 10.19
C PRO A 41 3.29 2.36 11.43
N VAL A 42 4.62 2.36 11.45
CA VAL A 42 5.43 1.81 12.57
C VAL A 42 5.91 2.87 13.57
N ARG A 43 5.70 4.15 13.26
CA ARG A 43 6.03 5.32 14.07
C ARG A 43 4.90 6.34 13.95
N ASP A 44 4.71 7.13 15.01
CA ASP A 44 3.75 8.23 15.03
C ASP A 44 4.33 9.37 15.89
N PRO A 45 4.81 10.47 15.27
CA PRO A 45 5.41 11.59 16.00
C PRO A 45 4.46 12.29 16.98
N GLY A 46 3.15 12.22 16.75
CA GLY A 46 2.13 12.80 17.64
C GLY A 46 1.73 11.86 18.78
N ARG A 47 2.24 10.62 18.78
CA ARG A 47 1.90 9.59 19.76
C ARG A 47 3.06 9.38 20.71
N GLN A 48 2.91 9.87 21.94
CA GLN A 48 3.76 9.44 23.04
C GLN A 48 3.30 8.04 23.49
N GLY A 49 3.92 6.99 22.95
CA GLY A 49 3.76 5.65 23.52
C GLY A 49 4.62 5.46 24.76
N CYS A 50 4.53 4.28 25.38
CA CYS A 50 5.27 3.97 26.61
C CYS A 50 5.74 2.52 26.60
N MET A 51 6.73 2.20 27.44
CA MET A 51 7.26 0.86 27.58
C MET A 51 6.91 0.28 28.95
N THR A 52 5.75 -0.37 29.05
CA THR A 52 5.28 -1.03 30.28
C THR A 52 5.87 -2.43 30.43
N ASN A 53 5.82 -3.01 31.64
CA ASN A 53 6.27 -4.40 31.88
C ASN A 53 5.54 -5.41 30.97
N GLN A 54 4.26 -5.17 30.70
CA GLN A 54 3.50 -6.01 29.77
C GLN A 54 4.01 -5.87 28.34
N LEU A 55 4.24 -4.64 27.84
CA LEU A 55 4.81 -4.42 26.51
C LEU A 55 6.23 -4.99 26.37
N GLN A 56 7.05 -4.89 27.42
CA GLN A 56 8.35 -5.54 27.48
C GLN A 56 8.24 -7.06 27.40
N PHE A 57 7.28 -7.67 28.10
CA PHE A 57 7.00 -9.11 28.00
C PHE A 57 6.57 -9.49 26.57
N LEU A 58 5.65 -8.73 25.97
CA LEU A 58 5.21 -8.94 24.58
C LEU A 58 6.40 -8.89 23.61
N GLN A 59 7.32 -7.94 23.78
CA GLN A 59 8.50 -7.81 22.93
C GLN A 59 9.56 -8.90 23.18
N LYS A 60 9.98 -9.08 24.42
CA LYS A 60 11.16 -9.92 24.77
C LYS A 60 10.84 -11.41 24.84
N ALA A 61 9.61 -11.77 25.19
CA ALA A 61 9.19 -13.16 25.32
C ALA A 61 8.30 -13.58 24.16
N MET A 62 7.13 -12.95 24.00
CA MET A 62 6.13 -13.43 23.02
C MET A 62 6.60 -13.28 21.58
N ILE A 63 6.98 -12.07 21.13
CA ILE A 63 7.48 -11.86 19.78
C ILE A 63 8.69 -12.74 19.50
N LYS A 64 9.63 -12.82 20.43
CA LYS A 64 10.83 -13.67 20.27
C LYS A 64 10.49 -15.15 20.09
N SER A 65 9.50 -15.65 20.84
CA SER A 65 9.04 -17.04 20.74
C SER A 65 8.32 -17.28 19.41
N LEU A 66 7.36 -16.43 19.06
CA LEU A 66 6.59 -16.53 17.83
C LEU A 66 7.49 -16.40 16.60
N TRP A 67 8.45 -15.48 16.60
CA TRP A 67 9.37 -15.28 15.47
C TRP A 67 10.17 -16.53 15.11
N ARG A 68 10.55 -17.33 16.12
CA ARG A 68 11.32 -18.56 15.97
C ARG A 68 10.48 -19.79 15.64
N HIS A 69 9.15 -19.65 15.67
CA HIS A 69 8.27 -20.77 15.40
C HIS A 69 8.40 -21.22 13.95
N HIS A 70 8.37 -22.53 13.70
CA HIS A 70 8.61 -23.11 12.38
C HIS A 70 7.67 -22.54 11.29
N PHE A 71 6.42 -22.27 11.64
CA PHE A 71 5.39 -21.74 10.73
C PHE A 71 5.26 -20.21 10.74
N ALA A 72 6.18 -19.50 11.38
CA ALA A 72 6.08 -18.04 11.51
C ALA A 72 6.51 -17.26 10.27
N TRP A 73 7.26 -17.89 9.37
CA TRP A 73 7.86 -17.23 8.20
C TRP A 73 6.87 -16.43 7.33
N PRO A 74 5.60 -16.84 7.09
CA PRO A 74 4.68 -16.05 6.27
C PRO A 74 4.24 -14.74 6.94
N PHE A 75 4.43 -14.63 8.25
CA PHE A 75 4.00 -13.48 9.05
C PHE A 75 5.17 -12.56 9.42
N HIS A 76 6.40 -12.84 8.97
CA HIS A 76 7.57 -12.01 9.27
C HIS A 76 7.52 -10.65 8.59
N GLU A 77 6.89 -10.57 7.42
CA GLU A 77 6.77 -9.35 6.62
C GLU A 77 5.33 -9.17 6.12
N PRO A 78 4.94 -7.95 5.70
CA PRO A 78 3.63 -7.70 5.09
C PRO A 78 3.37 -8.61 3.89
N VAL A 79 2.09 -8.98 3.70
CA VAL A 79 1.68 -9.78 2.54
C VAL A 79 1.91 -9.01 1.24
N ASP A 80 2.79 -9.55 0.40
CA ASP A 80 3.08 -9.05 -0.94
C ASP A 80 2.07 -9.63 -1.94
N ALA A 81 0.91 -8.98 -2.02
CA ALA A 81 -0.20 -9.42 -2.85
C ALA A 81 0.15 -9.51 -4.35
N PHE A 82 1.06 -8.66 -4.83
CA PHE A 82 1.51 -8.68 -6.22
C PHE A 82 2.35 -9.92 -6.51
N ARG A 83 3.40 -10.15 -5.70
CA ARG A 83 4.31 -11.30 -5.87
C ARG A 83 3.62 -12.64 -5.67
N LEU A 84 2.61 -12.70 -4.80
CA LEU A 84 1.83 -13.91 -4.52
C LEU A 84 0.65 -14.09 -5.49
N ASN A 85 0.45 -13.20 -6.46
CA ASN A 85 -0.66 -13.23 -7.40
C ASN A 85 -2.04 -13.28 -6.71
N LEU A 86 -2.23 -12.41 -5.71
CA LEU A 86 -3.44 -12.28 -4.89
C LEU A 86 -4.16 -10.95 -5.21
N PRO A 87 -4.81 -10.80 -6.37
CA PRO A 87 -5.31 -9.51 -6.87
C PRO A 87 -6.45 -8.90 -6.04
N ASP A 88 -7.07 -9.69 -5.16
CA ASP A 88 -8.18 -9.30 -4.29
C ASP A 88 -7.76 -9.12 -2.81
N TYR A 89 -6.51 -9.41 -2.45
CA TYR A 89 -6.06 -9.40 -1.05
C TYR A 89 -6.36 -8.07 -0.35
N HIS A 90 -5.88 -6.96 -0.91
CA HIS A 90 -6.13 -5.62 -0.34
C HIS A 90 -7.57 -5.12 -0.57
N LYS A 91 -8.37 -5.82 -1.38
CA LYS A 91 -9.81 -5.55 -1.50
C LYS A 91 -10.58 -6.22 -0.37
N ILE A 92 -10.15 -7.39 0.11
CA ILE A 92 -10.78 -8.13 1.20
C ILE A 92 -10.22 -7.65 2.56
N ILE A 93 -8.89 -7.63 2.69
CA ILE A 93 -8.18 -7.25 3.91
C ILE A 93 -7.95 -5.74 3.94
N LYS A 94 -8.71 -5.08 4.82
CA LYS A 94 -8.73 -3.61 4.96
C LYS A 94 -7.65 -3.06 5.89
N GLN A 95 -7.21 -3.86 6.85
CA GLN A 95 -6.18 -3.48 7.82
C GLN A 95 -5.09 -4.55 7.83
N PRO A 96 -4.14 -4.50 6.88
CA PRO A 96 -3.02 -5.44 6.85
C PRO A 96 -2.19 -5.32 8.14
N MET A 97 -1.70 -6.47 8.63
CA MET A 97 -0.85 -6.54 9.81
C MET A 97 0.04 -7.78 9.75
N ASP A 98 1.25 -7.68 10.29
CA ASP A 98 2.28 -8.71 10.29
C ASP A 98 3.20 -8.57 11.52
N MET A 99 3.93 -9.64 11.88
CA MET A 99 4.80 -9.64 13.06
C MET A 99 6.00 -8.70 12.89
N GLY A 100 6.48 -8.47 11.67
CA GLY A 100 7.56 -7.52 11.40
C GLY A 100 7.17 -6.10 11.79
N THR A 101 5.96 -5.68 11.41
CA THR A 101 5.36 -4.40 11.83
C THR A 101 5.17 -4.34 13.34
N ILE A 102 4.55 -5.36 13.96
CA ILE A 102 4.32 -5.37 15.42
C ILE A 102 5.65 -5.27 16.18
N LYS A 103 6.67 -6.00 15.74
CA LYS A 103 8.03 -5.95 16.28
C LYS A 103 8.61 -4.53 16.18
N LYS A 104 8.57 -3.91 15.00
CA LYS A 104 9.05 -2.53 14.78
C LYS A 104 8.28 -1.52 15.64
N ARG A 105 6.96 -1.70 15.80
CA ARG A 105 6.11 -0.85 16.66
C ARG A 105 6.51 -0.95 18.14
N LEU A 106 6.79 -2.17 18.64
CA LEU A 106 7.31 -2.35 20.00
C LEU A 106 8.69 -1.69 20.18
N GLU A 107 9.59 -1.84 19.20
CA GLU A 107 10.93 -1.22 19.21
C GLU A 107 10.89 0.31 19.18
N ASN A 108 9.90 0.89 18.50
CA ASN A 108 9.72 2.33 18.39
C ASN A 108 8.85 2.93 19.51
N ASN A 109 8.50 2.16 20.55
CA ASN A 109 7.55 2.60 21.60
C ASN A 109 6.22 3.14 21.02
N TYR A 110 5.69 2.49 19.99
CA TYR A 110 4.48 2.93 19.30
C TYR A 110 3.21 2.71 20.14
N TYR A 111 3.15 1.64 20.93
CA TYR A 111 1.97 1.27 21.68
C TYR A 111 1.84 2.06 22.99
N ARG A 112 0.61 2.43 23.34
CA ARG A 112 0.28 3.04 24.64
C ARG A 112 -0.06 1.99 25.70
N SER A 113 -0.48 0.80 25.27
CA SER A 113 -0.85 -0.29 26.16
C SER A 113 -0.60 -1.66 25.52
N ALA A 114 -0.50 -2.70 26.34
CA ALA A 114 -0.41 -4.07 25.85
C ALA A 114 -1.64 -4.50 25.04
N SER A 115 -2.82 -3.94 25.35
CA SER A 115 -4.04 -4.25 24.62
C SER A 115 -3.98 -3.80 23.16
N GLU A 116 -3.37 -2.66 22.85
CA GLU A 116 -3.18 -2.21 21.46
C GLU A 116 -2.28 -3.19 20.69
N CYS A 117 -1.19 -3.66 21.31
CA CYS A 117 -0.31 -4.65 20.70
C CYS A 117 -1.03 -5.98 20.46
N MET A 118 -1.81 -6.47 21.44
CA MET A 118 -2.62 -7.68 21.29
C MET A 118 -3.69 -7.55 20.20
N GLN A 119 -4.24 -6.35 20.01
CA GLN A 119 -5.19 -6.08 18.94
C GLN A 119 -4.56 -6.24 17.55
N ASP A 120 -3.31 -5.81 17.38
CA ASP A 120 -2.58 -6.03 16.11
C ASP A 120 -2.31 -7.52 15.88
N PHE A 121 -1.95 -8.30 16.91
CA PHE A 121 -1.83 -9.76 16.78
C PHE A 121 -3.15 -10.41 16.37
N ASN A 122 -4.26 -10.02 17.02
CA ASN A 122 -5.58 -10.53 16.67
C ASN A 122 -5.96 -10.16 15.24
N THR A 123 -5.63 -8.95 14.79
CA THR A 123 -5.86 -8.48 13.42
C THR A 123 -5.07 -9.33 12.42
N MET A 124 -3.78 -9.57 12.67
CA MET A 124 -2.94 -10.43 11.83
C MET A 124 -3.53 -11.84 11.66
N PHE A 125 -3.92 -12.49 12.76
CA PHE A 125 -4.53 -13.83 12.68
C PHE A 125 -5.91 -13.80 12.03
N THR A 126 -6.73 -12.80 12.35
CA THR A 126 -8.07 -12.65 11.76
C THR A 126 -7.98 -12.45 10.25
N ASN A 127 -7.04 -11.64 9.77
CA ASN A 127 -6.81 -11.45 8.33
C ASN A 127 -6.44 -12.77 7.64
N CYS A 128 -5.56 -13.57 8.26
CA CYS A 128 -5.20 -14.89 7.78
C CYS A 128 -6.43 -15.81 7.69
N TYR A 129 -7.25 -15.87 8.74
CA TYR A 129 -8.48 -16.68 8.71
C TYR A 129 -9.49 -16.20 7.69
N ILE A 130 -9.72 -14.89 7.58
CA ILE A 130 -10.68 -14.32 6.63
C ILE A 130 -10.23 -14.66 5.21
N TYR A 131 -9.01 -14.31 4.82
CA TYR A 131 -8.56 -14.47 3.44
C TYR A 131 -8.41 -15.94 3.04
N ASN A 132 -7.80 -16.76 3.89
CA ASN A 132 -7.53 -18.16 3.54
C ASN A 132 -8.76 -19.06 3.64
N LYS A 133 -9.79 -18.71 4.42
CA LYS A 133 -11.04 -19.48 4.43
C LYS A 133 -11.90 -19.29 3.18
N VAL A 134 -11.73 -18.19 2.44
CA VAL A 134 -12.48 -17.96 1.20
C VAL A 134 -11.93 -18.77 0.01
N CYS A 135 -10.77 -19.41 0.17
CA CYS A 135 -10.10 -20.16 -0.91
C CYS A 135 -9.95 -21.64 -0.54
N PRO A 136 -10.93 -22.52 -0.84
CA PRO A 136 -10.89 -23.94 -0.48
C PRO A 136 -9.95 -24.81 -1.32
N GLN A 137 -9.11 -24.26 -2.21
CA GLN A 137 -8.49 -25.03 -3.31
C GLN A 137 -7.01 -25.41 -3.08
N MET A 138 -6.51 -25.46 -1.85
CA MET A 138 -5.11 -25.86 -1.55
C MET A 138 -5.02 -26.94 -0.45
N THR A 139 -5.91 -27.93 -0.50
CA THR A 139 -5.71 -29.28 0.09
C THR A 139 -5.84 -30.30 -1.02
#